data_AF-A0A975VCB9-F1
#
_entry.id   AF-A0A975VCB9-F1
#
_cell.length_a   1.000
_cell.length_b   1.000
_cell.length_c   1.000
_cell.angle_alpha   90.00
_cell.angle_beta   90.00
_cell.angle_gamma   90.00
#
_symmetry.space_group_name_H-M   'P 1'
#
loop_
_entity.id
_entity.type
_entity.pdbx_description
1 polymer ?
#
loop_
_entity_poly.entity_id
_entity_poly.type
_entity_poly.pdbx_seq_one_letter_code
_entity_poly.pdbx_strand_id
1 'polypeptide(L)'
;MISRRCLYVGANALGILLFLYFVREIQSTIQREERSHPDFGDSLSFIFTALPLVGVFAMVNLLGAVSAAVAYFQRRETAPAVVCAGVVTCWLAAAIVVRGLA
;
A
#
# COMPACT_ATOMS: atom_id res chain seq x y z
N MET A 1 -0.02 -9.54 -24.81
CA MET A 1 0.73 -8.32 -24.43
C MET A 1 0.13 -7.79 -23.14
N ILE A 2 0.91 -7.69 -22.05
CA ILE A 2 0.42 -7.15 -20.78
C ILE A 2 0.43 -5.62 -20.87
N SER A 3 -0.69 -4.96 -20.57
CA SER A 3 -0.77 -3.50 -20.59
C SER A 3 0.00 -2.90 -19.39
N ARG A 4 0.59 -1.71 -19.55
CA ARG A 4 1.26 -1.00 -18.45
C ARG A 4 0.34 -0.78 -17.24
N ARG A 5 -0.97 -0.63 -17.49
CA ARG A 5 -2.00 -0.49 -16.46
C ARG A 5 -2.17 -1.79 -15.65
N CYS A 6 -2.14 -2.94 -16.31
CA CYS A 6 -2.18 -4.24 -15.64
C CYS A 6 -0.96 -4.45 -14.74
N LEU A 7 0.24 -4.02 -15.17
CA LEU A 7 1.45 -4.09 -14.34
C LEU A 7 1.33 -3.17 -13.10
N TYR A 8 0.84 -1.95 -13.28
CA TYR A 8 0.63 -1.00 -12.18
C TYR A 8 -0.37 -1.52 -11.15
N VAL A 9 -1.52 -2.02 -11.60
CA VAL A 9 -2.55 -2.60 -10.73
C VAL A 9 -2.02 -3.86 -10.04
N GLY A 10 -1.35 -4.75 -10.77
CA GLY A 10 -0.78 -5.98 -10.23
C GLY A 10 0.29 -5.71 -9.17
N ALA A 11 1.19 -4.76 -9.42
CA ALA A 11 2.20 -4.34 -8.45
C ALA A 11 1.54 -3.81 -7.17
N ASN A 12 0.55 -2.92 -7.29
CA ASN A 12 -0.15 -2.36 -6.13
C ASN A 12 -0.95 -3.42 -5.36
N ALA A 13 -1.61 -4.35 -6.05
CA ALA A 13 -2.31 -5.47 -5.41
C ALA A 13 -1.33 -6.33 -4.60
N LEU A 14 -0.16 -6.66 -5.18
CA LEU A 14 0.89 -7.38 -4.47
C LEU A 14 1.42 -6.57 -3.27
N GLY A 15 1.61 -5.26 -3.43
CA GLY A 15 2.03 -4.36 -2.35
C GLY A 15 1.05 -4.33 -1.18
N ILE A 16 -0.26 -4.26 -1.46
CA ILE A 16 -1.31 -4.33 -0.44
C ILE A 16 -1.28 -5.69 0.26
N LEU A 17 -1.17 -6.79 -0.47
CA LEU A 17 -1.08 -8.14 0.13
C LEU A 17 0.13 -8.28 1.05
N LEU A 18 1.30 -7.80 0.61
CA LEU A 18 2.51 -7.79 1.44
C LEU A 18 2.34 -6.92 2.68
N PHE A 19 1.72 -5.74 2.54
CA PHE A 19 1.47 -4.85 3.67
C PHE A 19 0.57 -5.50 4.72
N LEU A 20 -0.55 -6.10 4.29
CA LEU A 20 -1.46 -6.83 5.19
C LEU A 20 -0.76 -8.03 5.84
N TYR A 21 0.07 -8.75 5.09
CA TYR A 21 0.84 -9.88 5.61
C TYR A 21 1.81 -9.43 6.72
N PHE A 22 2.62 -8.39 6.49
CA PHE A 22 3.58 -7.91 7.49
C PHE A 22 2.89 -7.40 8.75
N VAL A 23 1.81 -6.64 8.61
CA VAL A 23 1.01 -6.17 9.76
C VAL A 23 0.52 -7.37 10.58
N ARG A 24 -0.06 -8.37 9.91
CA ARG A 24 -0.59 -9.57 10.57
C ARG A 24 0.51 -10.35 11.29
N GLU A 25 1.67 -10.53 10.67
CA GLU A 25 2.81 -11.22 11.30
C GLU A 25 3.26 -10.49 12.57
N ILE A 26 3.40 -9.16 12.51
CA ILE A 26 3.76 -8.34 13.68
C ILE A 26 2.73 -8.51 14.81
N GLN A 27 1.43 -8.41 14.49
CA GLN A 27 0.37 -8.63 15.47
C GLN A 27 0.41 -10.03 16.08
N SER A 28 0.67 -11.05 15.25
CA SER A 28 0.75 -12.43 15.73
C SER A 28 1.94 -12.65 16.67
N THR A 29 3.07 -11.98 16.42
CA THR A 29 4.25 -12.03 17.29
C THR A 29 3.95 -11.36 18.63
N ILE A 30 3.32 -10.18 18.63
CA ILE A 30 2.91 -9.48 19.87
C ILE A 30 1.98 -10.37 20.70
N GLN A 31 1.00 -11.02 20.08
CA GLN A 31 0.06 -11.92 20.76
C GLN A 31 0.76 -13.16 21.34
N ARG A 32 1.71 -13.77 20.62
CA ARG A 32 2.44 -14.97 21.07
C ARG A 32 3.37 -14.69 22.25
N GLU A 33 3.89 -13.48 22.35
CA GLU A 33 4.79 -13.09 23.43
C GLU A 33 4.03 -12.69 24.71
N GLU A 34 2.69 -12.78 24.72
CA GLU A 34 1.80 -12.40 25.85
C GLU A 34 2.12 -11.01 26.44
N ARG A 35 2.73 -10.13 25.63
CA ARG A 35 3.07 -8.79 26.10
C ARG A 35 1.78 -8.01 26.24
N SER A 36 1.47 -7.63 27.48
CA SER A 36 0.28 -6.85 27.81
C SER A 36 0.27 -5.46 27.17
N HIS A 37 1.42 -4.95 26.74
CA HIS A 37 1.55 -3.71 25.98
C HIS A 37 2.57 -3.86 24.83
N PRO A 38 2.29 -3.29 23.65
CA PRO A 38 3.30 -3.17 22.60
C PRO A 38 4.44 -2.28 23.10
N ASP A 39 5.66 -2.79 23.03
CA ASP A 39 6.83 -2.04 23.47
C ASP A 39 7.35 -1.13 22.34
N PHE A 40 8.20 -0.16 22.69
CA PHE A 40 8.87 0.70 21.70
C PHE A 40 9.63 -0.12 20.63
N GLY A 41 10.16 -1.29 21.01
CA GLY A 41 10.81 -2.23 20.10
C GLY A 41 9.88 -2.78 19.01
N ASP A 42 8.62 -3.06 19.35
CA ASP A 42 7.62 -3.59 18.40
C ASP A 42 7.21 -2.51 17.40
N SER A 43 7.11 -1.27 17.86
CA SER A 43 6.87 -0.10 16.99
C SER A 43 8.05 0.17 16.05
N LEU A 44 9.30 0.02 16.53
CA LEU A 44 10.48 0.11 15.68
C LEU A 44 10.53 -1.01 14.64
N SER A 45 10.21 -2.24 15.03
CA SER A 45 10.10 -3.37 14.11
C SER A 45 9.07 -3.10 13.01
N PHE A 46 7.90 -2.58 13.37
CA PHE A 46 6.90 -2.14 12.41
C PHE A 46 7.43 -1.08 11.45
N ILE A 47 8.10 -0.06 11.97
CA ILE A 47 8.69 1.02 11.16
C ILE A 47 9.74 0.44 10.20
N PHE A 48 10.69 -0.38 10.65
CA PHE A 48 11.74 -0.90 9.78
C PHE A 48 11.24 -1.90 8.74
N THR A 49 10.14 -2.60 9.01
CA THR A 49 9.62 -3.64 8.11
C THR A 49 8.57 -3.11 7.14
N ALA A 50 7.59 -2.34 7.64
CA ALA A 50 6.46 -1.86 6.85
C ALA A 50 6.74 -0.50 6.18
N LEU A 51 7.54 0.39 6.77
CA LEU A 51 7.78 1.73 6.21
C LEU A 51 8.48 1.70 4.83
N PRO A 52 9.50 0.86 4.58
CA PRO A 52 10.12 0.79 3.25
C PRO A 52 9.12 0.36 2.18
N LEU A 53 8.25 -0.61 2.51
CA LEU A 53 7.21 -1.09 1.61
C LEU A 53 6.22 0.03 1.29
N VAL A 54 5.68 0.69 2.32
CA VAL A 54 4.75 1.82 2.16
C VAL A 54 5.41 2.96 1.38
N GLY A 55 6.68 3.26 1.63
CA GLY A 55 7.44 4.29 0.93
C GLY A 55 7.60 4.00 -0.56
N VAL A 56 8.00 2.77 -0.92
CA VAL A 56 8.12 2.34 -2.32
C VAL A 56 6.78 2.44 -3.04
N PHE A 57 5.71 1.94 -2.43
CA PHE A 57 4.39 2.00 -3.06
C PHE A 57 3.80 3.41 -3.10
N ALA A 58 4.11 4.27 -2.13
CA ALA A 58 3.78 5.69 -2.20
C ALA A 58 4.45 6.38 -3.39
N MET A 59 5.75 6.11 -3.64
CA MET A 59 6.45 6.63 -4.82
C MET A 59 5.85 6.07 -6.12
N VAL A 60 5.54 4.78 -6.19
CA VAL A 60 4.90 4.17 -7.37
C VAL A 60 3.55 4.82 -7.65
N ASN A 61 2.73 5.05 -6.63
CA ASN A 61 1.44 5.72 -6.77
C ASN A 61 1.60 7.19 -7.18
N LEU A 62 2.60 7.90 -6.64
CA LEU A 62 2.89 9.28 -7.04
C LEU A 62 3.27 9.37 -8.52
N LEU A 63 4.16 8.49 -8.98
CA LEU A 63 4.55 8.41 -10.40
C LEU A 63 3.35 8.04 -11.29
N GLY A 64 2.50 7.12 -10.83
CA GLY A 64 1.25 6.77 -11.49
C GLY A 64 0.29 7.96 -11.61
N ALA A 65 0.13 8.74 -10.54
CA ALA A 65 -0.72 9.93 -10.52
C ALA A 65 -0.19 11.02 -11.45
N VAL A 66 1.12 11.29 -11.44
CA VAL A 66 1.75 12.25 -12.37
C VAL A 66 1.57 11.78 -13.81
N SER A 67 1.79 10.50 -14.11
CA SER A 67 1.59 9.94 -15.44
C SER A 67 0.12 10.07 -15.90
N ALA A 68 -0.84 9.82 -15.00
CA ALA A 68 -2.25 9.98 -15.28
C ALA A 68 -2.64 11.44 -15.52
N ALA A 69 -2.10 12.37 -14.74
CA ALA A 69 -2.31 13.81 -14.92
C ALA A 69 -1.79 14.27 -16.28
N VAL A 70 -0.58 13.85 -16.67
CA VAL A 70 0.00 14.16 -17.98
C VAL A 70 -0.86 13.61 -19.11
N ALA A 71 -1.31 12.35 -19.01
CA ALA A 71 -2.20 11.75 -20.00
C ALA A 71 -3.54 12.49 -20.14
N TYR A 72 -4.09 12.96 -19.01
CA TYR A 72 -5.30 13.76 -18.99
C TYR A 72 -5.10 15.13 -19.67
N PHE A 73 -4.05 15.87 -19.31
CA PHE A 73 -3.81 17.20 -19.88
C PHE A 73 -3.41 17.16 -21.36
N GLN A 74 -2.62 16.18 -21.79
CA GLN A 74 -2.13 16.10 -23.17
C GLN A 74 -3.11 15.42 -24.13
N ARG A 75 -3.82 14.40 -23.67
CA ARG A 75 -4.63 13.51 -24.54
C ARG A 75 -6.10 13.44 -24.15
N ARG A 76 -6.50 14.09 -23.05
CA ARG A 76 -7.84 13.97 -22.42
C ARG A 76 -8.23 12.53 -22.11
N GLU A 77 -7.25 11.66 -21.89
CA GLU A 77 -7.49 10.28 -21.46
C GLU A 77 -7.82 10.25 -19.96
N THR A 78 -9.04 9.84 -19.61
CA THR A 78 -9.49 9.73 -18.21
C THR A 78 -9.19 8.35 -17.60
N ALA A 79 -9.06 7.31 -18.43
CA ALA A 79 -8.86 5.94 -17.97
C ALA A 79 -7.66 5.77 -17.01
N PRO A 80 -6.47 6.37 -17.24
CA PRO A 80 -5.36 6.27 -16.29
C PRO A 80 -5.68 6.89 -14.92
N ALA A 81 -6.42 8.00 -14.90
CA ALA A 81 -6.80 8.67 -13.65
C ALA A 81 -7.80 7.83 -12.84
N VAL A 82 -8.77 7.19 -13.51
CA VAL A 82 -9.71 6.27 -12.85
C VAL A 82 -8.98 5.07 -12.26
N VAL A 83 -8.03 4.48 -12.98
CA VAL A 83 -7.22 3.36 -12.46
C VAL A 83 -6.39 3.79 -11.25
N CYS A 84 -5.77 4.97 -11.30
CA CYS A 84 -5.00 5.51 -10.18
C CYS A 84 -5.89 5.76 -8.96
N ALA A 85 -7.07 6.36 -9.15
CA ALA A 85 -8.03 6.60 -8.08
C ALA A 85 -8.47 5.28 -7.42
N GLY A 86 -8.82 4.28 -8.21
CA GLY A 86 -9.20 2.96 -7.69
C GLY A 86 -8.09 2.31 -6.85
N VAL A 87 -6.84 2.39 -7.31
CA VAL A 87 -5.68 1.87 -6.55
C VAL A 87 -5.50 2.60 -5.22
N VAL A 88 -5.60 3.93 -5.22
CA VAL A 88 -5.49 4.73 -3.98
C VAL A 88 -6.63 4.39 -3.01
N THR A 89 -7.85 4.21 -3.51
CA THR A 89 -8.99 3.77 -2.70
C THR A 89 -8.73 2.40 -2.06
N CYS A 90 -8.13 1.45 -2.79
CA CYS A 90 -7.76 0.14 -2.23
C CYS A 90 -6.70 0.26 -1.13
N TRP A 91 -5.70 1.13 -1.30
CA TRP A 91 -4.71 1.39 -0.25
C TRP A 91 -5.35 2.00 1.01
N LEU A 92 -6.27 2.94 0.84
CA LEU A 92 -7.03 3.52 1.96
C LEU A 92 -7.87 2.47 2.67
N ALA A 93 -8.57 1.60 1.92
CA ALA A 93 -9.34 0.50 2.49
C ALA A 93 -8.44 -0.46 3.29
N ALA A 94 -7.27 -0.82 2.76
CA ALA A 94 -6.29 -1.65 3.46
C ALA A 94 -5.80 -1.00 4.76
N ALA A 95 -5.51 0.31 4.74
CA ALA A 95 -5.11 1.05 5.93
C ALA A 95 -6.21 1.10 7.00
N ILE A 96 -7.47 1.26 6.59
CA ILE A 96 -8.63 1.22 7.50
C ILE A 96 -8.77 -0.17 8.13
N VAL A 97 -8.64 -1.24 7.35
CA VAL A 97 -8.69 -2.63 7.84
C VAL A 97 -7.59 -2.85 8.89
N VAL A 98 -6.35 -2.46 8.59
CA VAL A 98 -5.23 -2.56 9.54
C VAL A 98 -5.49 -1.78 10.82
N ARG A 99 -6.02 -0.56 10.72
CA ARG A 99 -6.38 0.24 11.90
C ARG A 99 -7.50 -0.41 12.73
N GLY A 100 -8.47 -1.06 12.09
CA GLY A 100 -9.54 -1.78 12.80
C GLY A 100 -9.07 -3.07 13.47
N LEU A 101 -7.90 -3.60 13.05
CA LEU A 101 -7.27 -4.79 13.64
C LEU A 101 -6.28 -4.45 14.77
N ALA A 102 -5.85 -3.19 14.89
CA ALA A 102 -4.86 -2.72 15.87
C ALA A 102 -5.54 -2.08 17.08
#